data_AF-A0AB32X0R6-F1
#
_entry.id   AF-A0AB32X0R6-F1
#
_cell.length_a   1.000
_cell.length_b   1.000
_cell.length_c   1.000
_cell.angle_alpha   90.00
_cell.angle_beta   90.00
_cell.angle_gamma   90.00
#
_symmetry.space_group_name_H-M   'P 1'
#
loop_
_entity.id
_entity.type
_entity.pdbx_description
1 polymer ?
#
loop_
_entity_poly.entity_id
_entity_poly.type
_entity_poly.pdbx_seq_one_letter_code
_entity_poly.pdbx_strand_id
1 'polypeptide(L)'
;MGSLAHISTDRRFLIREVHSLGHMDVHLEVSEAGSLLAHFRVKPMLLDRIKEVQSKDQFVAKALEDPQGRKGKMFTKGIDGVLRYGTRLYVPDSDGLRREILKEVHMVAYVVHPGATKMYQDLKEVYWWEGLKKDEAEFVSECLVCQQVKAEHQKPARLLQPLLVPKWK
;
A
#
# COMPACT_ATOMS: atom_id res chain seq x y z
N MET A 1 10.19 11.02 -55.72
CA MET A 1 9.55 11.54 -54.49
C MET A 1 8.74 10.42 -53.87
N GLY A 2 9.34 9.65 -52.95
CA GLY A 2 8.64 8.57 -52.25
C GLY A 2 7.85 9.14 -51.08
N SER A 3 6.53 8.96 -51.10
CA SER A 3 5.65 9.48 -50.05
C SER A 3 5.90 8.73 -48.72
N LEU A 4 6.46 9.42 -47.74
CA LEU A 4 6.62 8.94 -46.35
C LEU A 4 5.27 8.58 -45.69
N ALA A 5 4.15 8.97 -46.29
CA ALA A 5 2.80 8.65 -45.80
C ALA A 5 2.49 7.14 -45.80
N HIS A 6 3.14 6.36 -46.68
CA HIS A 6 2.91 4.91 -46.78
C HIS A 6 3.66 4.11 -45.68
N ILE A 7 4.85 4.57 -45.28
CA ILE A 7 5.62 3.94 -44.18
C ILE A 7 4.96 4.26 -42.83
N SER A 8 4.34 5.44 -42.72
CA SER A 8 3.56 5.84 -41.54
C SER A 8 2.32 4.99 -41.33
N THR A 9 1.64 4.54 -42.39
CA THR A 9 0.36 3.82 -42.31
C THR A 9 0.51 2.41 -41.73
N ASP A 10 1.52 1.66 -42.19
CA ASP A 10 1.77 0.29 -41.72
C ASP A 10 2.26 0.24 -40.27
N ARG A 11 2.93 1.30 -39.79
CA ARG A 11 3.45 1.39 -38.42
C ARG A 11 2.51 2.06 -37.41
N ARG A 12 1.31 2.50 -37.83
CA ARG A 12 0.32 3.12 -36.91
C ARG A 12 -0.07 2.20 -35.77
N PHE A 13 -0.19 0.90 -36.06
CA PHE A 13 -0.51 -0.11 -35.06
C PHE A 13 0.56 -0.16 -33.96
N LEU A 14 1.83 -0.24 -34.37
CA LEU A 14 2.97 -0.25 -33.44
C LEU A 14 3.10 1.04 -32.64
N ILE A 15 2.85 2.20 -33.27
CA ILE A 15 2.85 3.49 -32.57
C ILE A 15 1.73 3.52 -31.51
N ARG A 16 0.54 3.02 -31.85
CA ARG A 16 -0.58 2.91 -30.89
C ARG A 16 -0.26 1.96 -29.74
N GLU A 17 0.42 0.87 -30.02
CA GLU A 17 0.86 -0.12 -29.02
C GLU A 17 1.95 0.47 -28.09
N VAL A 18 2.94 1.17 -28.64
CA VAL A 18 3.95 1.92 -27.88
C VAL A 18 3.31 3.00 -27.00
N HIS A 19 2.32 3.73 -27.51
CA HIS A 19 1.55 4.68 -26.69
C HIS A 19 0.72 3.99 -25.61
N SER A 20 0.13 2.83 -25.90
CA SER A 20 -0.60 2.02 -24.92
C SER A 20 0.32 1.52 -23.79
N LEU A 21 1.54 1.09 -24.13
CA LEU A 21 2.56 0.69 -23.16
C LEU A 21 2.98 1.86 -22.26
N GLY A 22 3.10 3.06 -22.84
CA GLY A 22 3.35 4.28 -22.05
C GLY A 22 2.25 4.61 -21.05
N HIS A 23 0.97 4.34 -21.38
CA HIS A 23 -0.14 4.47 -20.44
C HIS A 23 -0.11 3.42 -19.32
N MET A 24 0.61 2.32 -19.50
CA MET A 24 0.82 1.27 -18.50
C MET A 24 2.12 1.46 -17.70
N ASP A 25 2.67 2.69 -17.70
CA ASP A 25 3.93 3.07 -17.06
C ASP A 25 5.15 2.21 -17.50
N VAL A 26 5.13 1.73 -18.75
CA VAL A 26 6.30 1.13 -19.39
C VAL A 26 7.08 2.22 -20.12
N HIS A 27 8.31 2.46 -19.70
CA HIS A 27 9.22 3.35 -20.42
C HIS A 27 10.09 2.53 -21.40
N LEU A 28 10.26 3.08 -22.61
CA LEU A 28 11.05 2.46 -23.67
C LEU A 28 12.23 3.36 -23.99
N GLU A 29 13.44 2.86 -23.76
CA GLU A 29 14.69 3.53 -24.11
C GLU A 29 15.43 2.72 -25.17
N VAL A 30 16.05 3.40 -26.13
CA VAL A 30 16.94 2.74 -27.10
C VAL A 30 18.35 2.80 -26.53
N SER A 31 18.92 1.64 -26.22
CA SER A 31 20.31 1.51 -25.76
C SER A 31 21.28 1.91 -26.87
N GLU A 32 22.48 2.34 -26.50
CA GLU A 32 23.57 2.64 -27.44
C GLU A 32 23.92 1.46 -28.36
N ALA A 33 23.63 0.22 -27.93
CA ALA A 33 23.78 -0.99 -28.73
C ALA A 33 22.64 -1.23 -29.73
N GLY A 34 21.68 -0.32 -29.85
CA GLY A 34 20.51 -0.44 -30.73
C GLY A 34 19.40 -1.37 -30.22
N SER A 35 19.50 -1.86 -28.98
CA SER A 35 18.44 -2.66 -28.34
C SER A 35 17.38 -1.78 -27.68
N LEU A 36 16.12 -2.23 -27.72
CA LEU A 36 15.02 -1.58 -27.00
C LEU A 36 15.00 -2.09 -25.55
N LEU A 37 15.24 -1.21 -24.60
CA LEU A 37 15.09 -1.46 -23.18
C LEU A 37 13.70 -1.00 -22.74
N ALA A 38 12.87 -1.95 -22.32
CA ALA A 38 11.61 -1.67 -21.65
C ALA A 38 11.81 -1.77 -20.14
N HIS A 39 11.48 -0.72 -19.39
CA HIS A 39 11.46 -0.77 -17.94
C HIS A 39 10.09 -0.35 -17.40
N PHE A 40 9.60 -1.10 -16.41
CA PHE A 40 8.37 -0.77 -15.71
C PHE A 40 8.68 0.26 -14.62
N ARG A 41 8.00 1.40 -14.68
CA ARG A 41 8.00 2.34 -13.58
C ARG A 41 6.78 2.06 -12.72
N VAL A 42 6.95 1.33 -11.63
CA VAL A 42 5.86 1.14 -10.67
C VAL A 42 5.64 2.46 -9.94
N LYS A 43 4.74 3.31 -10.44
CA LYS A 43 4.13 4.35 -9.61
C LYS A 43 3.04 3.68 -8.78
N PRO A 44 3.03 3.82 -7.45
CA PRO A 44 1.89 3.34 -6.67
C PRO A 44 0.65 4.10 -7.14
N MET A 45 -0.32 3.41 -7.77
CA MET A 45 -1.60 4.02 -8.18
C MET A 45 -2.30 4.74 -7.01
N LEU A 46 -2.02 4.27 -5.80
CA LEU A 46 -2.48 4.85 -4.55
C LEU A 46 -1.89 6.24 -4.25
N LEU A 47 -0.70 6.60 -4.74
CA LEU A 47 -0.08 7.88 -4.39
C LEU A 47 -0.82 9.07 -5.02
N ASP A 48 -1.20 8.96 -6.29
CA ASP A 48 -1.98 9.98 -6.97
C ASP A 48 -3.37 10.12 -6.33
N ARG A 49 -3.98 8.99 -5.94
CA ARG A 49 -5.25 8.98 -5.23
C ARG A 49 -5.15 9.58 -3.82
N ILE A 50 -4.10 9.25 -3.05
CA ILE A 50 -3.82 9.87 -1.75
C ILE A 50 -3.68 11.39 -1.92
N LYS A 51 -2.95 11.84 -2.94
CA LYS A 51 -2.78 13.27 -3.22
C LYS A 51 -4.09 13.96 -3.54
N GLU A 52 -4.94 13.34 -4.38
CA GLU A 52 -6.26 13.88 -4.68
C GLU A 52 -7.13 13.98 -3.43
N VAL A 53 -7.20 12.92 -2.65
CA VAL A 53 -8.04 12.87 -1.45
C VAL A 53 -7.53 13.85 -0.39
N GLN A 54 -6.21 13.94 -0.19
CA GLN A 54 -5.61 14.93 0.71
C GLN A 54 -5.92 16.37 0.31
N SER A 55 -6.05 16.68 -0.99
CA SER A 55 -6.36 18.03 -1.45
C SER A 55 -7.74 18.51 -1.00
N LYS A 56 -8.66 17.58 -0.70
CA LYS A 56 -10.04 17.85 -0.28
C LYS A 56 -10.21 17.73 1.24
N ASP A 57 -9.18 17.28 1.95
CA ASP A 57 -9.27 16.92 3.37
C ASP A 57 -9.01 18.13 4.29
N GLN A 58 -9.96 18.41 5.20
CA GLN A 58 -9.87 19.55 6.14
C GLN A 58 -8.79 19.37 7.21
N PHE A 59 -8.46 18.13 7.58
CA PHE A 59 -7.39 17.86 8.55
C PHE A 59 -6.03 18.20 7.94
N VAL A 60 -5.84 18.01 6.64
CA VAL A 60 -4.58 18.38 5.97
C VAL A 60 -4.28 19.88 6.11
N ALA A 61 -5.29 20.75 5.98
CA ALA A 61 -5.12 22.19 6.20
C ALA A 61 -4.73 22.50 7.65
N LYS A 62 -5.45 21.93 8.62
CA LYS A 62 -5.17 22.13 10.05
C LYS A 62 -3.79 21.62 10.47
N ALA A 63 -3.38 20.47 9.93
CA ALA A 63 -2.08 19.87 10.22
C ALA A 63 -0.89 20.67 9.65
N LEU A 64 -1.12 21.56 8.68
CA LEU A 64 -0.11 22.50 8.18
C LEU A 64 -0.02 23.78 9.03
N GLU A 65 -1.13 24.20 9.65
CA GLU A 65 -1.18 25.34 10.57
C GLU A 65 -0.58 24.99 11.94
N ASP A 66 -0.88 23.79 12.45
CA ASP A 66 -0.29 23.23 13.66
C ASP A 66 0.37 21.87 13.38
N PRO A 67 1.66 21.87 13.01
CA PRO A 67 2.38 20.65 12.65
C PRO A 67 2.79 19.80 13.86
N GLN A 68 2.42 20.17 15.10
CA GLN A 68 2.73 19.37 16.29
C GLN A 68 2.03 18.02 16.24
N GLY A 69 2.76 16.99 15.81
CA GLY A 69 2.28 15.62 15.86
C GLY A 69 2.55 14.96 17.21
N ARG A 70 1.86 13.84 17.47
CA ARG A 70 2.09 13.02 18.68
C ARG A 70 3.51 12.44 18.68
N LYS A 71 4.11 12.13 19.84
CA LYS A 71 5.39 11.40 19.97
C LYS A 71 6.61 12.04 19.27
N GLY A 72 6.67 13.38 19.21
CA GLY A 72 7.86 14.11 18.73
C GLY A 72 8.09 14.06 17.21
N LYS A 73 7.15 13.51 16.43
CA LYS A 73 7.16 13.58 14.97
C LYS A 73 6.14 14.60 14.50
N MET A 74 6.52 15.38 13.51
CA MET A 74 5.74 16.51 12.99
C MET A 74 5.06 16.12 11.67
N PHE A 75 3.98 16.82 11.34
CA PHE A 75 3.43 16.78 9.99
C PHE A 75 4.25 17.70 9.07
N THR A 76 4.58 17.20 7.88
CA THR A 76 5.34 17.95 6.87
C THR A 76 4.73 17.75 5.49
N LYS A 77 4.77 18.79 4.65
CA LYS A 77 4.39 18.70 3.25
C LYS A 77 5.62 18.37 2.41
N GLY A 78 5.58 17.28 1.65
CA GLY A 78 6.66 16.94 0.73
C GLY A 78 6.70 17.85 -0.50
N ILE A 79 7.80 17.75 -1.26
CA ILE A 79 7.98 18.46 -2.54
C ILE A 79 6.92 18.09 -3.59
N ASP A 80 6.33 16.91 -3.47
CA ASP A 80 5.26 16.39 -4.31
C ASP A 80 3.86 16.94 -3.91
N GLY A 81 3.81 17.75 -2.85
CA GLY A 81 2.60 18.34 -2.31
C GLY A 81 1.82 17.43 -1.36
N VAL A 82 2.36 16.26 -1.01
CA VAL A 82 1.67 15.27 -0.17
C VAL A 82 2.08 15.41 1.29
N LEU A 83 1.09 15.42 2.18
CA LEU A 83 1.26 15.47 3.63
C LEU A 83 1.83 14.16 4.15
N ARG A 84 2.82 14.29 5.04
CA ARG A 84 3.52 13.18 5.69
C ARG A 84 3.59 13.38 7.19
N TYR A 85 3.63 12.28 7.92
CA TYR A 85 3.93 12.24 9.35
C TYR A 85 5.31 11.59 9.55
N GLY A 86 6.32 12.41 9.82
CA GLY A 86 7.72 12.00 9.64
C GLY A 86 8.02 11.66 8.18
N THR A 87 8.34 10.39 7.89
CA THR A 87 8.63 9.91 6.51
C THR A 87 7.44 9.23 5.84
N ARG A 88 6.31 9.08 6.54
CA ARG A 88 5.17 8.25 6.11
C ARG A 88 4.06 9.09 5.52
N LEU A 89 3.41 8.60 4.47
CA LEU A 89 2.28 9.26 3.81
C LEU A 89 1.07 9.29 4.75
N TYR A 90 0.50 10.49 4.96
CA TYR A 90 -0.79 10.60 5.66
C TYR A 90 -1.91 10.04 4.77
N VAL A 91 -2.80 9.23 5.35
CA VAL A 91 -3.96 8.69 4.62
C VAL A 91 -5.26 9.17 5.26
N PRO A 92 -5.98 10.10 4.61
CA PRO A 92 -7.33 10.50 5.00
C PRO A 92 -8.30 9.32 5.15
N ASP A 93 -9.32 9.49 5.99
CA ASP A 93 -10.44 8.53 6.08
C ASP A 93 -11.55 8.91 5.09
N SER A 94 -11.30 8.70 3.80
CA SER A 94 -12.26 9.05 2.75
C SER A 94 -12.20 8.05 1.59
N ASP A 95 -13.34 7.92 0.91
CA ASP A 95 -13.53 7.14 -0.32
C ASP A 95 -13.05 5.67 -0.25
N GLY A 96 -13.04 5.07 0.93
CA GLY A 96 -12.57 3.71 1.14
C GLY A 96 -11.06 3.51 0.89
N LEU A 97 -10.29 4.60 0.79
CA LEU A 97 -8.87 4.58 0.43
C LEU A 97 -8.04 3.72 1.38
N ARG A 98 -8.28 3.81 2.69
CA ARG A 98 -7.58 2.96 3.68
C ARG A 98 -7.82 1.48 3.43
N ARG A 99 -9.06 1.10 3.09
CA ARG A 99 -9.43 -0.30 2.81
C ARG A 99 -8.79 -0.81 1.53
N GLU A 100 -8.69 0.04 0.53
CA GLU A 100 -7.98 -0.27 -0.72
C GLU A 100 -6.49 -0.49 -0.48
N ILE A 101 -5.83 0.37 0.29
CA ILE A 101 -4.43 0.19 0.71
C ILE A 101 -4.26 -1.14 1.45
N LEU A 102 -5.13 -1.44 2.42
CA LEU A 102 -5.11 -2.70 3.15
C LEU A 102 -5.27 -3.90 2.21
N LYS A 103 -6.18 -3.81 1.22
CA LYS A 103 -6.41 -4.86 0.23
C LYS A 103 -5.20 -5.08 -0.67
N GLU A 104 -4.61 -4.02 -1.22
CA GLU A 104 -3.42 -4.12 -2.07
C GLU A 104 -2.26 -4.75 -1.32
N VAL A 105 -1.94 -4.24 -0.13
CA VAL A 105 -0.86 -4.78 0.68
C VAL A 105 -1.14 -6.23 1.06
N HIS A 106 -2.38 -6.57 1.42
CA HIS A 106 -2.78 -7.94 1.73
C HIS A 106 -2.65 -8.88 0.52
N MET A 107 -3.01 -8.44 -0.69
CA MET A 107 -2.86 -9.24 -1.91
C MET A 107 -1.39 -9.49 -2.28
N VAL A 108 -0.53 -8.48 -2.14
CA VAL A 108 0.93 -8.62 -2.37
C VAL A 108 1.54 -9.52 -1.32
N ALA A 109 1.17 -9.30 -0.05
CA ALA A 109 1.53 -10.15 1.07
C ALA A 109 1.16 -11.62 0.80
N TYR A 110 -0.06 -11.88 0.31
CA TYR A 110 -0.57 -13.22 0.11
C TYR A 110 0.36 -14.15 -0.69
N VAL A 111 1.15 -13.62 -1.63
CA VAL A 111 2.16 -14.37 -2.39
C VAL A 111 3.19 -15.08 -1.48
N VAL A 112 3.33 -14.64 -0.22
CA VAL A 112 4.33 -15.13 0.76
C VAL A 112 3.71 -15.50 2.13
N HIS A 113 2.38 -15.55 2.26
CA HIS A 113 1.64 -15.80 3.53
C HIS A 113 2.18 -15.11 4.82
N PRO A 114 2.48 -13.81 4.80
CA PRO A 114 2.83 -13.09 6.01
C PRO A 114 1.59 -12.93 6.90
N GLY A 115 1.72 -13.25 8.19
CA GLY A 115 0.67 -12.97 9.16
C GLY A 115 0.44 -11.45 9.36
N ALA A 116 -0.63 -11.09 10.06
CA ALA A 116 -1.00 -9.71 10.42
C ALA A 116 0.19 -8.84 10.90
N THR A 117 1.08 -9.44 11.71
CA THR A 117 2.28 -8.74 12.20
C THR A 117 3.16 -8.21 11.09
N LYS A 118 3.37 -8.96 10.00
CA LYS A 118 4.21 -8.50 8.89
C LYS A 118 3.46 -7.50 8.01
N MET A 119 2.16 -7.69 7.76
CA MET A 119 1.34 -6.70 7.07
C MET A 119 1.37 -5.32 7.76
N TYR A 120 1.23 -5.27 9.08
CA TYR A 120 1.38 -4.02 9.84
C TYR A 120 2.79 -3.41 9.73
N GLN A 121 3.83 -4.23 9.68
CA GLN A 121 5.21 -3.76 9.54
C GLN A 121 5.45 -3.13 8.18
N ASP A 122 4.91 -3.73 7.12
CA ASP A 122 5.02 -3.21 5.76
C ASP A 122 4.20 -1.90 5.62
N LEU A 123 2.96 -1.89 6.14
CA LEU A 123 2.10 -0.70 6.11
C LEU A 123 2.71 0.48 6.87
N LYS A 124 3.21 0.24 8.08
CA LYS A 124 3.71 1.33 8.92
C LYS A 124 4.97 1.97 8.33
N GLU A 125 5.71 1.32 7.44
CA GLU A 125 6.90 1.92 6.83
C GLU A 125 6.54 3.03 5.85
N VAL A 126 5.43 2.87 5.13
CA VAL A 126 5.02 3.75 4.03
C VAL A 126 3.89 4.69 4.45
N TYR A 127 2.89 4.19 5.18
CA TYR A 127 1.65 4.89 5.45
C TYR A 127 1.48 5.23 6.94
N TRP A 128 0.66 6.26 7.19
CA TRP A 128 0.27 6.66 8.51
C TRP A 128 -1.17 7.19 8.52
N TRP A 129 -1.95 6.70 9.47
CA TRP A 129 -3.22 7.29 9.89
C TRP A 129 -3.52 6.88 11.33
N GLU A 130 -4.42 7.62 11.99
CA GLU A 130 -4.87 7.25 13.32
C GLU A 130 -5.70 5.97 13.24
N GLY A 131 -5.30 4.94 14.00
CA GLY A 131 -5.99 3.65 13.99
C GLY A 131 -5.39 2.60 13.05
N LEU A 132 -4.31 2.88 12.30
CA LEU A 132 -3.69 1.93 11.34
C LEU A 132 -3.60 0.47 11.84
N LYS A 133 -3.10 0.25 13.06
CA LYS A 133 -2.95 -1.09 13.63
C LYS A 133 -4.32 -1.77 13.89
N LYS A 134 -5.31 -1.00 14.31
CA LYS A 134 -6.67 -1.51 14.56
C LYS A 134 -7.33 -1.91 13.24
N ASP A 135 -7.28 -1.02 12.25
CA ASP A 135 -7.90 -1.24 10.94
C ASP A 135 -7.25 -2.44 10.21
N GLU A 136 -5.92 -2.58 10.32
CA GLU A 136 -5.20 -3.75 9.79
C GLU A 136 -5.65 -5.06 10.45
N ALA A 137 -5.73 -5.08 11.79
CA ALA A 137 -6.16 -6.28 12.51
C ALA A 137 -7.61 -6.66 12.19
N GLU A 138 -8.51 -5.67 12.08
CA GLU A 138 -9.91 -5.85 11.68
C GLU A 138 -9.99 -6.43 10.27
N PHE A 139 -9.28 -5.83 9.30
CA PHE A 139 -9.25 -6.29 7.92
C PHE A 139 -8.74 -7.74 7.78
N VAL A 140 -7.65 -8.09 8.46
CA VAL A 140 -7.13 -9.47 8.43
C VAL A 140 -8.07 -10.44 9.16
N SER A 141 -8.79 -9.98 10.19
CA SER A 141 -9.78 -10.81 10.88
C SER A 141 -10.97 -11.18 10.00
N GLU A 142 -11.34 -10.34 9.02
CA GLU A 142 -12.43 -10.61 8.07
C GLU A 142 -12.00 -11.54 6.92
N CYS A 143 -10.70 -11.79 6.75
CA CYS A 143 -10.17 -12.60 5.66
C CYS A 143 -10.32 -14.11 5.93
N LEU A 144 -11.26 -14.77 5.24
CA LEU A 144 -11.50 -16.21 5.35
C LEU A 144 -10.24 -17.06 5.11
N VAL A 145 -9.40 -16.66 4.16
CA VAL A 145 -8.18 -17.41 3.85
C VAL A 145 -7.18 -17.32 5.01
N CYS A 146 -6.99 -16.11 5.57
CA CYS A 146 -6.16 -15.94 6.76
C CYS A 146 -6.71 -16.70 7.97
N GLN A 147 -8.03 -16.80 8.13
CA GLN A 147 -8.66 -17.58 9.19
C GLN A 147 -8.39 -19.08 9.03
N GLN A 148 -8.46 -19.61 7.80
CA GLN A 148 -8.26 -21.04 7.53
C GLN A 148 -6.80 -21.48 7.70
N VAL A 149 -5.83 -20.65 7.29
CA VAL A 149 -4.41 -21.00 7.36
C VAL A 149 -3.77 -20.74 8.73
N LYS A 150 -4.38 -19.87 9.55
CA LYS A 150 -3.92 -19.67 10.93
C LYS A 150 -4.35 -20.86 11.77
N ALA A 151 -3.46 -21.85 11.85
CA ALA A 151 -3.58 -22.89 12.87
C ALA A 151 -3.65 -22.25 14.27
N GLU A 152 -4.50 -22.79 15.13
CA GLU A 152 -4.57 -22.38 16.52
C GLU A 152 -3.26 -22.78 17.21
N HIS A 153 -2.40 -21.80 17.49
CA HIS A 153 -1.11 -22.03 18.15
C HIS A 153 -1.23 -22.08 19.68
N GLN A 154 -2.44 -21.90 20.21
CA GLN A 154 -2.69 -22.06 21.64
C GLN A 154 -2.63 -23.55 21.98
N LYS A 155 -1.90 -23.89 23.05
CA LYS A 155 -1.97 -25.24 23.59
C LYS A 155 -3.41 -25.48 24.02
N PRO A 156 -4.04 -26.61 23.65
CA PRO A 156 -5.35 -26.94 24.19
C PRO A 156 -5.27 -26.86 25.71
N ALA A 157 -6.21 -26.13 26.30
CA ALA A 157 -6.30 -26.04 27.75
C ALA A 157 -6.39 -27.47 28.29
N ARG A 158 -5.34 -27.92 29.00
CA ARG A 158 -5.39 -29.21 29.68
C ARG A 158 -6.49 -29.13 30.74
N LEU A 159 -7.11 -30.28 31.02
CA LEU A 159 -7.99 -30.45 32.19
C LEU A 159 -7.30 -29.85 33.42
N LEU A 160 -7.95 -28.89 34.06
CA LEU A 160 -7.51 -28.33 35.33
C LEU A 160 -7.39 -29.48 36.32
N GLN A 161 -6.17 -29.80 36.76
CA GLN A 161 -5.97 -30.74 37.86
C GLN A 161 -6.34 -30.02 39.16
N PRO A 162 -7.36 -30.49 39.90
CA PRO A 162 -7.68 -29.92 41.21
C PRO A 162 -6.48 -30.12 42.14
N LEU A 163 -6.06 -29.05 42.82
CA LEU A 163 -5.10 -29.18 43.92
C LEU A 163 -5.75 -30.03 45.03
N LEU A 164 -4.97 -30.94 45.62
CA LEU A 164 -5.41 -31.70 46.78
C LEU A 164 -5.78 -30.73 47.90
N VAL A 165 -6.99 -30.85 48.44
CA VAL A 165 -7.45 -30.05 49.57
C VAL A 165 -6.55 -30.35 50.77
N PRO A 166 -5.85 -29.35 51.34
CA PRO A 166 -4.99 -29.59 52.49
C PRO A 166 -5.83 -30.03 53.69
N LYS A 167 -5.43 -31.14 54.33
CA LYS A 167 -6.00 -31.57 55.61
C LYS A 167 -5.38 -30.69 56.70
N TRP A 168 -6.22 -29.91 57.36
CA TRP A 168 -5.85 -29.15 58.55
C TRP A 168 -5.62 -30.15 59.71
N LYS A 169 -4.54 -29.95 60.48
CA LYS A 169 -4.31 -30.61 61.77
C LYS A 169 -4.86 -29.75 62.90
#